data_AF-A0A1Q9NXM6-F1
#
_entry.id   AF-A0A1Q9NXM6-F1
#
_cell.length_a   1.000
_cell.length_b   1.000
_cell.length_c   1.000
_cell.angle_alpha   90.00
_cell.angle_beta   90.00
_cell.angle_gamma   90.00
#
_symmetry.space_group_name_H-M   'P 1'
#
loop_
_entity.id
_entity.type
_entity.pdbx_description
1 polymer ?
#
loop_
_entity_poly.entity_id
_entity_poly.type
_entity_poly.pdbx_seq_one_letter_code
_entity_poly.pdbx_strand_id
1 'polypeptide(L)'
;MKFLNKLSKKSPEEKILQEIDKLDLNTPSIMFTEKLPNFDADLVFKVIQSQVNKGKFQGKFIGRKGWFLFNAGIKLDEVWLKLNKGAVNLGEISAEWGEFGNKRVFIAIEEFGKSKKLNEPIFTRKNDLLLLNSYIIQKWNDAVNKFDLDEGEINFDKILENMESTYKDMAAEIIQTSLKSKNSELLLGQDNIVRRRTGIDIYIAEHINSHMENNGVDLHYVLIGHKFGMNDEEIAQIVLQLIENKSIENITNYPTDGFIKKR
;
A
#
# COMPACT_ATOMS: atom_id res chain seq x y z
N MET A 1 40.95 55.34 30.37
CA MET A 1 40.48 54.27 29.45
C MET A 1 40.21 53.01 30.26
N LYS A 2 38.95 52.75 30.61
CA LYS A 2 38.56 51.45 31.18
C LYS A 2 38.34 50.51 30.00
N PHE A 3 39.27 49.58 29.79
CA PHE A 3 39.06 48.44 28.90
C PHE A 3 37.93 47.60 29.49
N LEU A 4 36.71 47.85 29.02
CA LEU A 4 35.61 46.92 29.18
C LEU A 4 35.96 45.70 28.33
N ASN A 5 36.47 44.66 28.97
CA ASN A 5 36.35 43.28 28.51
C ASN A 5 34.86 42.98 28.35
N LYS A 6 34.28 43.38 27.22
CA LYS A 6 33.09 42.74 26.65
C LYS A 6 33.55 41.36 26.20
N LEU A 7 33.67 40.44 27.16
CA LEU A 7 33.48 39.03 26.88
C LEU A 7 32.07 38.94 26.30
N SER A 8 31.95 38.97 24.97
CA SER A 8 30.69 38.67 24.30
C SER A 8 30.34 37.24 24.71
N LYS A 9 29.44 37.11 25.70
CA LYS A 9 28.90 35.81 26.05
C LYS A 9 28.16 35.32 24.81
N LYS A 10 28.76 34.34 24.13
CA LYS A 10 28.17 33.70 22.95
C LYS A 10 26.74 33.30 23.26
N SER A 11 25.84 33.52 22.30
CA SER A 11 24.43 33.11 22.46
C SER A 11 24.33 31.59 22.62
N PRO A 12 23.25 31.07 23.22
CA PRO A 12 23.00 29.62 23.27
C PRO A 12 23.10 28.94 21.90
N GLU A 13 22.60 29.58 20.83
CA GLU A 13 22.67 29.09 19.46
C GLU A 13 24.10 29.04 18.92
N GLU A 14 24.92 30.07 19.19
CA GLU A 14 26.32 30.10 18.77
C GLU A 14 27.16 29.02 19.47
N LYS A 15 26.82 28.67 20.71
CA LYS A 15 27.44 27.56 21.44
C LYS A 15 27.05 26.22 20.83
N ILE A 16 25.78 26.03 20.49
CA ILE A 16 25.30 24.82 19.81
C ILE A 16 26.04 24.63 18.48
N LEU A 17 26.17 25.69 17.67
CA LEU A 17 26.89 25.62 16.39
C LEU A 17 28.35 25.20 16.57
N GLN A 18 29.04 25.71 17.59
CA GLN A 18 30.42 25.32 17.88
C GLN A 18 30.57 23.87 18.31
N GLU A 19 29.59 23.32 19.03
CA GLU A 19 29.61 21.90 19.34
C GLU A 19 29.29 21.06 18.11
N ILE A 20 28.38 21.51 17.23
CA ILE A 20 28.09 20.83 15.96
C ILE A 20 29.32 20.78 15.05
N ASP A 21 30.12 21.85 14.98
CA ASP A 21 31.35 21.91 14.17
C ASP A 21 32.41 20.89 14.63
N LYS A 22 32.29 20.35 15.85
CA LYS A 22 33.16 19.31 16.39
C LYS A 22 32.63 17.89 16.14
N LEU A 23 31.39 17.74 15.69
CA LEU A 23 30.79 16.43 15.43
C LEU A 23 31.28 15.86 14.11
N ASP A 24 31.46 14.54 14.06
CA ASP A 24 31.69 13.83 12.80
C ASP A 24 30.38 13.71 12.02
N LEU A 25 30.17 14.66 11.10
CA LEU A 25 28.99 14.73 10.24
C LEU A 25 29.11 13.82 9.00
N ASN A 26 30.15 12.98 8.91
CA ASN A 26 30.24 11.96 7.87
C ASN A 26 29.34 10.75 8.16
N THR A 27 28.79 10.67 9.37
CA THR A 27 27.80 9.65 9.74
C THR A 27 26.50 9.83 8.91
N PRO A 28 25.87 8.74 8.43
CA PRO A 28 24.68 8.85 7.60
C PRO A 28 23.48 9.50 8.34
N SER A 29 23.40 9.31 9.65
CA SER A 29 22.37 9.87 10.51
C SER A 29 22.91 10.13 11.92
N ILE A 30 22.26 11.06 12.63
CA ILE A 30 22.69 11.48 13.97
C ILE A 30 21.50 11.88 14.83
N MET A 31 21.53 11.54 16.12
CA MET A 31 20.62 12.10 17.12
C MET A 31 21.31 13.27 17.83
N PHE A 32 21.03 14.50 17.37
CA PHE A 32 21.70 15.69 17.89
C PHE A 32 21.50 15.90 19.39
N THR A 33 20.34 15.52 19.95
CA THR A 33 20.06 15.64 21.39
C THR A 33 20.93 14.72 22.25
N GLU A 34 21.35 13.56 21.74
CA GLU A 34 22.30 12.68 22.42
C GLU A 34 23.72 13.21 22.35
N LYS A 35 24.09 13.84 21.23
CA LYS A 35 25.43 14.43 21.04
C LYS A 35 25.58 15.78 21.74
N LEU A 36 24.46 16.46 22.02
CA LEU A 36 24.38 17.77 22.64
C LEU A 36 23.47 17.74 23.89
N PRO A 37 23.73 16.85 24.87
CA PRO A 37 22.80 16.59 25.98
C PRO A 37 22.67 17.78 26.95
N ASN A 38 23.62 18.72 26.91
CA ASN A 38 23.65 19.90 27.79
C ASN A 38 22.80 21.07 27.26
N PHE A 39 22.12 20.90 26.12
CA PHE A 39 21.31 21.94 25.50
C PHE A 39 19.83 21.53 25.47
N ASP A 40 18.96 22.54 25.55
CA ASP A 40 17.53 22.33 25.36
C ASP A 40 17.25 21.72 23.98
N ALA A 41 16.45 20.65 23.95
CA ALA A 41 16.21 19.88 22.74
C ALA A 41 15.53 20.73 21.66
N ASP A 42 14.51 21.51 22.02
CA ASP A 42 13.79 22.39 21.09
C ASP A 42 14.70 23.46 20.50
N LEU A 43 15.63 23.99 21.28
CA LEU A 43 16.65 24.90 20.80
C LEU A 43 17.62 24.21 19.82
N VAL A 44 18.10 23.00 20.13
CA VAL A 44 18.94 22.21 19.22
C VAL A 44 18.24 22.00 17.88
N PHE A 45 16.97 21.58 17.88
CA PHE A 45 16.20 21.38 16.66
C PHE A 45 16.06 22.66 15.84
N LYS A 46 15.74 23.79 16.49
CA LYS A 46 15.64 25.10 15.82
C LYS A 46 16.96 25.51 15.16
N VAL A 47 18.09 25.29 15.83
CA VAL A 47 19.42 25.62 15.28
C VAL A 47 19.73 24.76 14.06
N ILE A 48 19.52 23.44 14.13
CA ILE A 48 19.74 22.53 12.99
C ILE A 48 18.82 22.87 11.83
N GLN A 49 17.53 23.12 12.09
CA GLN A 49 16.58 23.51 11.05
C GLN A 49 16.96 24.85 10.39
N SER A 50 17.51 25.81 11.16
CA SER A 50 18.10 27.03 10.60
C SER A 50 19.28 26.75 9.67
N GLN A 51 20.14 25.79 10.01
CA GLN A 51 21.27 25.41 9.12
C GLN A 51 20.78 24.73 7.84
N VAL A 52 19.74 23.90 7.90
CA VAL A 52 19.10 23.31 6.71
C VAL A 52 18.51 24.40 5.81
N ASN A 53 17.74 25.34 6.38
CA ASN A 53 17.14 26.43 5.62
C ASN A 53 18.18 27.36 4.98
N LYS A 54 19.37 27.47 5.58
CA LYS A 54 20.53 28.22 5.03
C LYS A 54 21.33 27.40 4.00
N GLY A 55 20.93 26.16 3.71
CA GLY A 55 21.63 25.26 2.79
C GLY A 55 22.95 24.72 3.31
N LYS A 56 23.28 24.94 4.59
CA LYS A 56 24.52 24.43 5.21
C LYS A 56 24.46 22.94 5.50
N PHE A 57 23.27 22.43 5.82
CA PHE A 57 23.00 21.00 5.94
C PHE A 57 21.98 20.56 4.91
N GLN A 58 22.21 19.38 4.34
CA GLN A 58 21.23 18.69 3.52
C GLN A 58 20.74 17.47 4.29
N GLY A 59 19.46 17.43 4.63
CA GLY A 59 18.90 16.36 5.43
C GLY A 59 17.53 16.70 5.99
N LYS A 60 16.97 15.75 6.73
CA LYS A 60 15.64 15.89 7.33
C LYS A 60 15.60 15.22 8.70
N PHE A 61 14.84 15.81 9.63
CA PHE A 61 14.44 15.12 10.85
C PHE A 61 13.38 14.05 10.52
N ILE A 62 13.61 12.83 10.98
CA ILE A 62 12.66 11.72 10.86
C ILE A 62 11.91 11.54 12.19
N GLY A 63 10.57 11.48 12.09
CA GLY A 63 9.68 11.43 13.24
C GLY A 63 9.65 12.77 13.99
N ARG A 64 9.00 12.75 15.16
CA ARG A 64 8.60 13.97 15.87
C ARG A 64 9.72 14.89 16.36
N LYS A 65 11.01 14.49 16.27
CA LYS A 65 12.24 15.21 16.68
C LYS A 65 13.42 14.25 16.97
N GLY A 66 13.41 13.01 16.48
CA GLY A 66 14.37 12.00 16.96
C GLY A 66 15.74 12.10 16.30
N TRP A 67 15.77 11.81 15.00
CA TRP A 67 17.02 11.63 14.27
C TRP A 67 17.09 12.54 13.05
N PHE A 68 18.28 13.07 12.78
CA PHE A 68 18.58 13.77 11.55
C PHE A 68 19.24 12.82 10.56
N LEU A 69 18.61 12.63 9.41
CA LEU A 69 19.17 11.84 8.30
C LEU A 69 19.82 12.79 7.30
N PHE A 70 21.14 12.70 7.12
CA PHE A 70 21.86 13.48 6.11
C PHE A 70 21.51 13.00 4.71
N ASN A 71 21.40 13.93 3.76
CA ASN A 71 21.01 13.68 2.37
C ASN A 71 19.71 12.87 2.24
N ALA A 72 18.77 13.09 3.17
CA ALA A 72 17.52 12.33 3.26
C ALA A 72 16.76 12.27 1.93
N GLY A 73 16.72 13.37 1.16
CA GLY A 73 16.03 13.38 -0.15
C GLY A 73 16.60 12.34 -1.11
N ILE A 74 17.92 12.33 -1.31
CA ILE A 74 18.61 11.38 -2.20
C ILE A 74 18.38 9.94 -1.73
N LYS A 75 18.60 9.67 -0.44
CA LYS A 75 18.42 8.34 0.14
C LYS A 75 16.99 7.83 0.02
N LEU A 76 16.00 8.70 0.23
CA LEU A 76 14.59 8.34 0.12
C LEU A 76 14.17 8.12 -1.33
N ASP A 77 14.66 8.91 -2.28
CA ASP A 77 14.44 8.69 -3.71
C ASP A 77 15.07 7.36 -4.17
N GLU A 78 16.27 7.01 -3.71
CA GLU A 78 16.90 5.72 -4.00
C GLU A 78 16.07 4.54 -3.49
N VAL A 79 15.62 4.60 -2.23
CA VAL A 79 14.73 3.57 -1.67
C VAL A 79 13.41 3.51 -2.43
N TRP A 80 12.85 4.66 -2.82
CA TRP A 80 11.65 4.71 -3.65
C TRP A 80 11.85 4.03 -5.00
N LEU A 81 12.99 4.25 -5.67
CA LEU A 81 13.34 3.58 -6.91
C LEU A 81 13.49 2.06 -6.73
N LYS A 82 14.10 1.61 -5.62
CA LYS A 82 14.18 0.18 -5.27
C LYS A 82 12.78 -0.41 -5.07
N LEU A 83 11.90 0.28 -4.34
CA LEU A 83 10.52 -0.12 -4.07
C LEU A 83 9.64 -0.25 -5.32
N ASN A 84 9.87 0.59 -6.35
CA ASN A 84 9.18 0.46 -7.64
C ASN A 84 9.62 -0.79 -8.43
N LYS A 85 10.77 -1.38 -8.07
CA LYS A 85 11.32 -2.57 -8.73
C LYS A 85 11.07 -3.85 -7.95
N GLY A 86 10.73 -3.76 -6.66
CA GLY A 86 10.47 -4.93 -5.83
C GLY A 86 10.53 -4.65 -4.33
N ALA A 87 10.66 -5.73 -3.57
CA ALA A 87 10.77 -5.66 -2.12
C ALA A 87 12.08 -5.00 -1.69
N VAL A 88 12.03 -4.27 -0.59
CA VAL A 88 13.22 -3.73 0.09
C VAL A 88 13.30 -4.27 1.51
N ASN A 89 14.51 -4.55 1.97
CA ASN A 89 14.77 -4.97 3.34
C ASN A 89 15.09 -3.75 4.22
N LEU A 90 14.24 -3.48 5.21
CA LEU A 90 14.38 -2.36 6.13
C LEU A 90 15.65 -2.44 6.99
N GLY A 91 16.13 -3.66 7.28
CA GLY A 91 17.37 -3.90 8.00
C GLY A 91 18.60 -3.47 7.21
N GLU A 92 18.63 -3.79 5.91
CA GLU A 92 19.71 -3.36 5.00
C GLU A 92 19.73 -1.82 4.88
N ILE A 93 18.56 -1.21 4.67
CA ILE A 93 18.45 0.26 4.63
C ILE A 93 18.83 0.88 5.98
N SER A 94 18.44 0.26 7.09
CA SER A 94 18.83 0.69 8.44
C SER A 94 20.35 0.70 8.62
N ALA A 95 21.04 -0.36 8.17
CA ALA A 95 22.49 -0.45 8.21
C ALA A 95 23.16 0.61 7.33
N GLU A 96 22.69 0.79 6.08
CA GLU A 96 23.14 1.86 5.17
C GLU A 96 22.97 3.26 5.79
N TRP A 97 21.95 3.45 6.62
CA TRP A 97 21.63 4.72 7.26
C TRP A 97 22.23 4.89 8.66
N GLY A 98 23.21 4.05 9.02
CA GLY A 98 23.96 4.16 10.27
C GLY A 98 23.19 3.57 11.46
N GLU A 99 22.67 2.35 11.28
CA GLU A 99 21.92 1.60 12.30
C GLU A 99 20.67 2.34 12.80
N PHE A 100 19.98 3.00 11.87
CA PHE A 100 18.84 3.87 12.15
C PHE A 100 17.66 3.17 12.84
N GLY A 101 17.57 1.86 12.67
CA GLY A 101 16.51 0.97 13.16
C GLY A 101 15.33 0.90 12.19
N ASN A 102 14.83 -0.31 11.95
CA ASN A 102 13.81 -0.63 10.92
C ASN A 102 12.53 0.20 11.10
N LYS A 103 12.11 0.44 12.35
CA LYS A 103 10.94 1.27 12.66
C LYS A 103 11.10 2.71 12.16
N ARG A 104 12.29 3.29 12.30
CA ARG A 104 12.55 4.67 11.89
C ARG A 104 12.71 4.78 10.38
N VAL A 105 13.35 3.79 9.76
CA VAL A 105 13.42 3.66 8.29
C VAL A 105 12.01 3.65 7.71
N PHE A 106 11.13 2.80 8.25
CA PHE A 106 9.73 2.73 7.83
C PHE A 106 9.01 4.08 7.95
N ILE A 107 9.15 4.79 9.08
CA ILE A 107 8.57 6.13 9.26
C ILE A 107 9.07 7.10 8.19
N ALA A 108 10.37 7.11 7.91
CA ALA A 108 10.95 8.00 6.88
C ALA A 108 10.35 7.73 5.50
N ILE A 109 10.26 6.45 5.12
CA ILE A 109 9.69 6.01 3.85
C ILE A 109 8.19 6.32 3.77
N GLU A 110 7.45 6.10 4.85
CA GLU A 110 6.01 6.38 4.92
C GLU A 110 5.70 7.88 4.77
N GLU A 111 6.42 8.73 5.50
CA GLU A 111 6.31 10.18 5.36
C GLU A 111 6.65 10.64 3.94
N PHE A 112 7.67 10.03 3.32
CA PHE A 112 8.05 10.33 1.96
C PHE A 112 6.98 9.89 0.95
N GLY A 113 6.42 8.70 1.12
CA GLY A 113 5.33 8.21 0.27
C GLY A 113 4.10 9.12 0.31
N LYS A 114 3.72 9.63 1.48
CA LYS A 114 2.62 10.61 1.61
C LYS A 114 2.85 11.87 0.77
N SER A 115 4.10 12.32 0.65
CA SER A 115 4.44 13.48 -0.20
C SER A 115 4.28 13.22 -1.70
N LYS A 116 4.27 11.95 -2.13
CA LYS A 116 4.04 11.54 -3.53
C LYS A 116 2.54 11.45 -3.90
N LYS A 117 1.63 11.88 -3.01
CA LYS A 117 0.17 11.96 -3.23
C LYS A 117 -0.49 10.65 -3.68
N LEU A 118 -0.05 9.51 -3.14
CA LEU A 118 -0.72 8.24 -3.36
C LEU A 118 -1.89 8.12 -2.36
N ASN A 119 -3.09 7.82 -2.86
CA ASN A 119 -4.27 7.53 -2.06
C ASN A 119 -4.21 6.05 -1.63
N GLU A 120 -4.55 5.74 -0.38
CA GLU A 120 -4.53 4.40 0.26
C GLU A 120 -3.20 3.98 0.92
N PRO A 121 -3.19 2.98 1.84
CA PRO A 121 -1.93 2.46 2.39
C PRO A 121 -0.95 2.15 1.27
N ILE A 122 0.18 2.85 1.32
CA ILE A 122 1.16 2.88 0.22
C ILE A 122 1.97 1.57 0.20
N PHE A 123 2.11 0.94 1.36
CA PHE A 123 3.02 -0.18 1.56
C PHE A 123 2.36 -1.36 2.26
N THR A 124 2.82 -2.54 1.90
CA THR A 124 2.63 -3.77 2.66
C THR A 124 3.96 -4.18 3.27
N ARG A 125 3.93 -4.63 4.53
CA ARG A 125 5.11 -5.02 5.29
C ARG A 125 4.91 -6.39 5.94
N LYS A 126 5.91 -7.27 5.81
CA LYS A 126 6.04 -8.53 6.57
C LYS A 126 7.46 -8.65 7.07
N ASN A 127 7.63 -8.77 8.39
CA ASN A 127 8.94 -8.72 9.04
C ASN A 127 9.71 -7.44 8.65
N ASP A 128 10.87 -7.60 8.01
CA ASP A 128 11.70 -6.49 7.53
C ASP A 128 11.53 -6.20 6.05
N LEU A 129 10.67 -6.94 5.34
CA LEU A 129 10.38 -6.68 3.93
C LEU A 129 9.27 -5.64 3.79
N LEU A 130 9.50 -4.67 2.91
CA LEU A 130 8.55 -3.63 2.54
C LEU A 130 8.32 -3.67 1.02
N LEU A 131 7.06 -3.65 0.59
CA LEU A 131 6.66 -3.57 -0.82
C LEU A 131 5.68 -2.42 -1.03
N LEU A 132 5.70 -1.85 -2.24
CA LEU A 132 4.61 -0.99 -2.71
C LEU A 132 3.40 -1.84 -3.08
N ASN A 133 2.21 -1.41 -2.68
CA ASN A 133 0.96 -2.08 -3.06
C ASN A 133 0.75 -2.03 -4.59
N SER A 134 1.12 -0.92 -5.23
CA SER A 134 1.09 -0.79 -6.70
C SER A 134 1.99 -1.81 -7.40
N TYR A 135 3.16 -2.13 -6.83
CA TYR A 135 4.05 -3.16 -7.36
C TYR A 135 3.42 -4.54 -7.24
N ILE A 136 2.77 -4.85 -6.11
CA ILE A 136 2.03 -6.11 -5.92
C ILE A 136 0.94 -6.27 -6.98
N ILE A 137 0.12 -5.22 -7.20
CA ILE A 137 -0.95 -5.24 -8.20
C ILE A 137 -0.40 -5.35 -9.63
N GLN A 138 0.72 -4.69 -9.94
CA GLN A 138 1.40 -4.88 -11.22
C GLN A 138 1.80 -6.34 -11.43
N LYS A 139 2.44 -6.96 -10.42
CA LYS A 139 2.86 -8.37 -10.49
C LYS A 139 1.69 -9.34 -10.55
N TRP A 140 0.57 -9.02 -9.92
CA TRP A 140 -0.68 -9.74 -10.08
C TRP A 140 -1.16 -9.70 -11.54
N ASN A 141 -1.23 -8.52 -12.14
CA ASN A 141 -1.68 -8.37 -13.53
C ASN A 141 -0.75 -9.13 -14.50
N ASP A 142 0.57 -9.04 -14.30
CA ASP A 142 1.57 -9.80 -15.07
C ASP A 142 1.35 -11.32 -14.92
N ALA A 143 0.92 -11.79 -13.74
CA ALA A 143 0.68 -13.21 -13.47
C ALA A 143 -0.64 -13.70 -14.08
N VAL A 144 -1.73 -12.92 -13.95
CA VAL A 144 -3.05 -13.25 -14.52
C VAL A 144 -2.99 -13.33 -16.04
N ASN A 145 -2.27 -12.41 -16.69
CA ASN A 145 -2.18 -12.36 -18.16
C ASN A 145 -1.52 -13.59 -18.81
N LYS A 146 -1.00 -14.53 -18.02
CA LYS A 146 -0.50 -15.83 -18.49
C LYS A 146 -1.59 -16.89 -18.64
N PHE A 147 -2.80 -16.59 -18.17
CA PHE A 147 -3.96 -17.46 -18.26
C PHE A 147 -4.96 -16.89 -19.25
N ASP A 148 -5.55 -17.78 -20.02
CA ASP A 148 -6.78 -17.47 -20.70
C ASP A 148 -7.93 -17.64 -19.70
N LEU A 149 -8.56 -16.53 -19.31
CA LEU A 149 -9.68 -16.54 -18.36
C LEU A 149 -11.03 -16.85 -19.05
N ASP A 150 -11.05 -16.86 -20.38
CA ASP A 150 -12.24 -17.15 -21.18
C ASP A 150 -12.32 -18.67 -21.48
N GLU A 151 -11.16 -19.34 -21.53
CA GLU A 151 -11.02 -20.80 -21.67
C GLU A 151 -10.89 -21.54 -20.32
N GLY A 152 -11.90 -21.39 -19.45
CA GLY A 152 -12.11 -22.26 -18.29
C GLY A 152 -11.98 -21.62 -16.91
N GLU A 153 -12.11 -22.44 -15.87
CA GLU A 153 -12.07 -21.98 -14.47
C GLU A 153 -10.63 -21.91 -13.95
N ILE A 154 -10.11 -20.69 -13.79
CA ILE A 154 -8.75 -20.46 -13.26
C ILE A 154 -8.80 -20.12 -11.78
N ASN A 155 -8.18 -20.98 -10.97
CA ASN A 155 -8.10 -20.82 -9.52
C ASN A 155 -7.10 -19.71 -9.12
N PHE A 156 -7.50 -18.87 -8.17
CA PHE A 156 -6.71 -17.76 -7.64
C PHE A 156 -5.34 -18.21 -7.11
N ASP A 157 -5.27 -19.32 -6.39
CA ASP A 157 -4.02 -19.82 -5.81
C ASP A 157 -3.03 -20.24 -6.90
N LYS A 158 -3.54 -20.81 -8.00
CA LYS A 158 -2.75 -21.17 -9.18
C LYS A 158 -2.15 -19.95 -9.87
N ILE A 159 -2.87 -18.83 -9.88
CA ILE A 159 -2.30 -17.56 -10.38
C ILE A 159 -1.25 -17.03 -9.41
N LEU A 160 -1.52 -17.06 -8.10
CA LEU A 160 -0.57 -16.64 -7.08
C LEU A 160 0.73 -17.45 -7.09
N GLU A 161 0.70 -18.72 -7.50
CA GLU A 161 1.91 -19.55 -7.67
C GLU A 161 2.88 -19.01 -8.72
N ASN A 162 2.41 -18.19 -9.67
CA ASN A 162 3.25 -17.51 -10.64
C ASN A 162 3.87 -16.20 -10.11
N MET A 163 3.58 -15.82 -8.86
CA MET A 163 4.20 -14.69 -8.16
C MET A 163 5.39 -15.17 -7.32
N GLU A 164 6.28 -14.24 -6.97
CA GLU A 164 7.46 -14.57 -6.17
C GLU A 164 7.07 -15.04 -4.77
N SER A 165 7.66 -16.17 -4.33
CA SER A 165 7.36 -16.80 -3.05
C SER A 165 7.59 -15.87 -1.86
N THR A 166 8.58 -14.98 -1.95
CA THR A 166 8.97 -14.00 -0.94
C THR A 166 7.79 -13.16 -0.44
N TYR A 167 6.82 -12.86 -1.30
CA TYR A 167 5.70 -11.97 -0.99
C TYR A 167 4.32 -12.52 -1.36
N LYS A 168 4.21 -13.79 -1.77
CA LYS A 168 2.95 -14.44 -2.15
C LYS A 168 1.85 -14.25 -1.10
N ASP A 169 2.14 -14.55 0.17
CA ASP A 169 1.15 -14.43 1.26
C ASP A 169 0.69 -12.98 1.48
N MET A 170 1.60 -12.02 1.33
CA MET A 170 1.29 -10.59 1.44
C MET A 170 0.44 -10.11 0.25
N ALA A 171 0.70 -10.68 -0.92
CA ALA A 171 0.01 -10.31 -2.14
C ALA A 171 -1.45 -10.73 -2.10
N ALA A 172 -1.76 -11.91 -1.57
CA ALA A 172 -3.10 -12.48 -1.55
C ALA A 172 -4.15 -11.50 -0.98
N GLU A 173 -3.91 -10.94 0.23
CA GLU A 173 -4.85 -10.03 0.90
C GLU A 173 -5.05 -8.72 0.11
N ILE A 174 -3.96 -8.16 -0.42
CA ILE A 174 -3.98 -6.92 -1.20
C ILE A 174 -4.75 -7.13 -2.51
N ILE A 175 -4.51 -8.25 -3.19
CA ILE A 175 -5.18 -8.60 -4.44
C ILE A 175 -6.67 -8.86 -4.17
N GLN A 176 -7.01 -9.68 -3.18
CA GLN A 176 -8.41 -9.93 -2.80
C GLN A 176 -9.16 -8.63 -2.49
N THR A 177 -8.50 -7.70 -1.80
CA THR A 177 -9.08 -6.37 -1.53
C THR A 177 -9.26 -5.57 -2.81
N SER A 178 -8.27 -5.57 -3.71
CA SER A 178 -8.36 -4.89 -5.00
C SER A 178 -9.47 -5.46 -5.90
N LEU A 179 -9.68 -6.78 -5.91
CA LEU A 179 -10.68 -7.45 -6.74
C LEU A 179 -12.12 -7.16 -6.29
N LYS A 180 -12.33 -6.78 -5.02
CA LYS A 180 -13.64 -6.33 -4.51
C LYS A 180 -14.04 -4.93 -4.98
N SER A 181 -13.10 -4.18 -5.57
CA SER A 181 -13.40 -2.85 -6.10
C SER A 181 -14.33 -2.94 -7.30
N LYS A 182 -15.34 -2.04 -7.37
CA LYS A 182 -16.23 -1.91 -8.54
C LYS A 182 -15.48 -1.56 -9.83
N ASN A 183 -14.28 -0.98 -9.71
CA ASN A 183 -13.42 -0.63 -10.84
C ASN A 183 -12.48 -1.76 -11.27
N SER A 184 -12.47 -2.90 -10.57
CA SER A 184 -11.68 -4.05 -10.98
C SER A 184 -12.27 -4.71 -12.22
N GLU A 185 -11.44 -4.94 -13.23
CA GLU A 185 -11.81 -5.72 -14.43
C GLU A 185 -11.99 -7.21 -14.13
N LEU A 186 -11.50 -7.66 -12.98
CA LEU A 186 -11.53 -9.04 -12.53
C LEU A 186 -12.37 -9.18 -11.26
N LEU A 187 -12.96 -10.37 -11.11
CA LEU A 187 -13.77 -10.79 -9.98
C LEU A 187 -13.16 -12.05 -9.36
N LEU A 188 -13.34 -12.22 -8.05
CA LEU A 188 -12.96 -13.43 -7.33
C LEU A 188 -14.17 -13.97 -6.55
N GLY A 189 -14.64 -15.15 -6.97
CA GLY A 189 -15.67 -15.88 -6.26
C GLY A 189 -15.17 -16.53 -4.96
N GLN A 190 -16.09 -16.88 -4.07
CA GLN A 190 -15.80 -17.75 -2.92
C GLN A 190 -15.42 -19.17 -3.33
N ASP A 191 -15.69 -19.56 -4.58
CA ASP A 191 -15.16 -20.77 -5.21
C ASP A 191 -13.67 -20.66 -5.59
N ASN A 192 -13.03 -19.54 -5.24
CA ASN A 192 -11.63 -19.23 -5.51
C ASN A 192 -11.31 -19.13 -7.01
N ILE A 193 -12.32 -18.94 -7.87
CA ILE A 193 -12.14 -18.79 -9.31
C ILE A 193 -12.09 -17.30 -9.68
N VAL A 194 -11.09 -16.93 -10.48
CA VAL A 194 -10.89 -15.59 -11.03
C VAL A 194 -11.60 -15.49 -12.37
N ARG A 195 -12.40 -14.44 -12.55
CA ARG A 195 -13.21 -14.22 -13.76
C ARG A 195 -13.07 -12.80 -14.26
N ARG A 196 -13.29 -12.58 -15.55
CA ARG A 196 -13.47 -11.21 -16.08
C ARG A 196 -14.85 -10.70 -15.67
N ARG A 197 -14.91 -9.42 -15.31
CA ARG A 197 -16.18 -8.72 -15.09
C ARG A 197 -16.94 -8.53 -16.41
N THR A 198 -16.22 -8.32 -17.51
CA THR A 198 -16.81 -8.28 -18.86
C THR A 198 -17.29 -9.69 -19.24
N GLY A 199 -18.54 -9.83 -19.66
CA GLY A 199 -19.14 -11.11 -20.02
C GLY A 199 -19.62 -11.97 -18.84
N ILE A 200 -19.51 -11.47 -17.59
CA ILE A 200 -19.92 -12.23 -16.40
C ILE A 200 -21.42 -12.52 -16.37
N ASP A 201 -22.22 -11.68 -17.03
CA ASP A 201 -23.66 -11.81 -17.19
C ASP A 201 -24.05 -13.11 -17.90
N ILE A 202 -23.26 -13.55 -18.88
CA ILE A 202 -23.46 -14.84 -19.59
C ILE A 202 -23.34 -16.01 -18.60
N TYR A 203 -22.27 -16.03 -17.81
CA TYR A 203 -22.05 -17.09 -16.82
C TYR A 203 -23.08 -17.08 -15.69
N ILE A 204 -23.55 -15.89 -15.28
CA ILE A 204 -24.64 -15.76 -14.32
C ILE A 204 -25.94 -16.33 -14.91
N ALA A 205 -26.25 -16.03 -16.17
CA ALA A 205 -27.42 -16.57 -16.85
C ALA A 205 -27.38 -18.11 -16.95
N GLU A 206 -26.24 -18.67 -17.37
CA GLU A 206 -26.03 -20.12 -17.42
C GLU A 206 -26.20 -20.77 -16.05
N HIS A 207 -25.65 -20.17 -14.99
CA HIS A 207 -25.79 -20.67 -13.63
C HIS A 207 -27.24 -20.68 -13.16
N ILE A 208 -27.98 -19.59 -13.41
CA ILE A 208 -29.40 -19.48 -13.06
C ILE A 208 -30.24 -20.51 -13.82
N ASN A 209 -30.08 -20.59 -15.16
CA ASN A 209 -30.84 -21.51 -15.99
C ASN A 209 -30.59 -22.96 -15.57
N SER A 210 -29.31 -23.34 -15.38
CA SER A 210 -28.92 -24.67 -14.93
C SER A 210 -29.54 -25.02 -13.57
N HIS A 211 -29.59 -24.08 -12.63
CA HIS A 211 -30.25 -24.30 -11.33
C HIS A 211 -31.75 -24.58 -11.50
N MET A 212 -32.44 -23.80 -12.34
CA MET A 212 -33.89 -23.93 -12.56
C MET A 212 -34.26 -25.19 -13.36
N GLU A 213 -33.40 -25.64 -14.26
CA GLU A 213 -33.56 -26.89 -15.01
C GLU A 213 -33.40 -28.12 -14.09
N ASN A 214 -32.46 -28.06 -13.14
CA ASN A 214 -32.18 -29.12 -12.17
C ASN A 214 -33.13 -29.14 -10.97
N ASN A 215 -34.41 -28.80 -11.18
CA ASN A 215 -35.47 -28.71 -10.16
C ASN A 215 -35.25 -27.68 -9.05
N GLY A 216 -34.34 -26.72 -9.23
CA GLY A 216 -34.25 -25.55 -8.36
C GLY A 216 -35.55 -24.75 -8.38
N VAL A 217 -36.04 -24.37 -7.21
CA VAL A 217 -37.29 -23.60 -7.06
C VAL A 217 -36.99 -22.11 -6.93
N ASP A 218 -35.98 -21.77 -6.14
CA ASP A 218 -35.55 -20.43 -5.83
C ASP A 218 -34.02 -20.35 -5.73
N LEU A 219 -33.47 -19.14 -5.92
CA LEU A 219 -32.04 -18.86 -5.80
C LEU A 219 -31.82 -17.45 -5.25
N HIS A 220 -31.08 -17.34 -4.16
CA HIS A 220 -30.76 -16.06 -3.52
C HIS A 220 -29.61 -15.34 -4.21
N TYR A 221 -29.70 -14.01 -4.34
CA TYR A 221 -28.64 -13.15 -4.86
C TYR A 221 -27.32 -13.34 -4.12
N VAL A 222 -27.37 -13.50 -2.80
CA VAL A 222 -26.19 -13.76 -1.97
C VAL A 222 -25.42 -14.99 -2.47
N LEU A 223 -26.11 -16.05 -2.88
CA LEU A 223 -25.45 -17.26 -3.39
C LEU A 223 -24.80 -17.03 -4.75
N ILE A 224 -25.45 -16.27 -5.62
CA ILE A 224 -24.90 -15.85 -6.91
C ILE A 224 -23.67 -14.95 -6.67
N GLY A 225 -23.82 -13.96 -5.80
CA GLY A 225 -22.77 -13.02 -5.41
C GLY A 225 -21.56 -13.73 -4.79
N HIS A 226 -21.79 -14.71 -3.92
CA HIS A 226 -20.74 -15.57 -3.38
C HIS A 226 -19.99 -16.32 -4.49
N LYS A 227 -20.71 -16.90 -5.46
CA LYS A 227 -20.08 -17.64 -6.56
C LYS A 227 -19.26 -16.72 -7.47
N PHE A 228 -19.77 -15.54 -7.79
CA PHE A 228 -19.17 -14.66 -8.80
C PHE A 228 -18.35 -13.49 -8.23
N GLY A 229 -18.27 -13.33 -6.91
CA GLY A 229 -17.47 -12.28 -6.27
C GLY A 229 -18.11 -10.89 -6.34
N MET A 230 -19.44 -10.82 -6.30
CA MET A 230 -20.22 -9.59 -6.50
C MET A 230 -21.18 -9.37 -5.32
N ASN A 231 -21.58 -8.13 -5.07
CA ASN A 231 -22.59 -7.83 -4.05
C ASN A 231 -24.02 -7.94 -4.63
N ASP A 232 -25.00 -7.99 -3.74
CA ASP A 232 -26.41 -8.18 -4.11
C ASP A 232 -26.96 -7.07 -5.03
N GLU A 233 -26.49 -5.82 -4.90
CA GLU A 233 -26.92 -4.73 -5.78
C GLU A 233 -26.47 -4.96 -7.23
N GLU A 234 -25.21 -5.39 -7.41
CA GLU A 234 -24.66 -5.72 -8.73
C GLU A 234 -25.39 -6.93 -9.33
N ILE A 235 -25.65 -7.97 -8.54
CA ILE A 235 -26.40 -9.15 -8.98
C ILE A 235 -27.83 -8.79 -9.37
N ALA A 236 -28.53 -7.98 -8.57
CA ALA A 236 -29.89 -7.55 -8.85
C ALA A 236 -29.97 -6.83 -10.20
N GLN A 237 -29.02 -5.93 -10.49
CA GLN A 237 -28.95 -5.21 -11.75
C GLN A 237 -28.73 -6.14 -12.94
N ILE A 238 -27.79 -7.09 -12.82
CA ILE A 238 -27.52 -8.07 -13.88
C ILE A 238 -28.75 -8.96 -14.12
N VAL A 239 -29.37 -9.49 -13.06
CA VAL A 239 -30.56 -10.34 -13.17
C VAL A 239 -31.70 -9.61 -13.86
N LEU A 240 -31.94 -8.34 -13.54
CA LEU A 240 -32.97 -7.53 -14.21
C LEU A 240 -32.68 -7.42 -15.71
N GLN A 241 -31.43 -7.13 -16.09
CA GLN A 241 -31.02 -7.04 -17.50
C GLN A 241 -31.18 -8.38 -18.24
N LEU A 242 -30.82 -9.49 -17.58
CA LEU A 242 -30.95 -10.84 -18.14
C LEU A 242 -32.41 -11.27 -18.36
N ILE A 243 -33.35 -10.76 -17.54
CA ILE A 243 -34.79 -10.97 -17.75
C ILE A 243 -35.28 -10.11 -18.92
N GLU A 244 -34.88 -8.84 -18.96
CA GLU A 244 -35.29 -7.90 -20.01
C GLU A 244 -34.83 -8.34 -21.40
N ASN A 245 -33.61 -8.89 -21.50
CA ASN A 245 -33.04 -9.38 -22.75
C ASN A 245 -33.41 -10.85 -23.07
N LYS A 246 -34.21 -11.51 -22.22
CA LYS A 246 -34.65 -12.92 -22.35
C LYS A 246 -33.52 -13.95 -22.31
N SER A 247 -32.38 -13.65 -21.68
CA SER A 247 -31.32 -14.64 -21.45
C SER A 247 -31.66 -15.62 -20.33
N ILE A 248 -32.54 -15.21 -19.41
CA ILE A 248 -33.16 -16.09 -18.41
C ILE A 248 -34.68 -15.94 -18.51
N GLU A 249 -35.40 -17.07 -18.62
CA GLU A 249 -36.85 -17.11 -18.81
C GLU A 249 -37.57 -17.88 -17.70
N ASN A 250 -38.90 -17.75 -17.62
CA ASN A 250 -39.74 -18.46 -16.65
C ASN A 250 -39.34 -18.21 -15.18
N ILE A 251 -38.89 -16.99 -14.89
CA ILE A 251 -38.46 -16.57 -13.55
C ILE A 251 -39.24 -15.32 -13.12
N THR A 252 -39.54 -15.24 -11.82
CA THR A 252 -40.02 -14.04 -11.14
C THR A 252 -38.90 -13.50 -10.26
N ASN A 253 -38.63 -12.20 -10.39
CA ASN A 253 -37.59 -11.51 -9.65
C ASN A 253 -38.15 -10.85 -8.38
N TYR A 254 -37.53 -11.10 -7.22
CA TYR A 254 -37.89 -10.51 -5.93
C TYR A 254 -36.71 -9.69 -5.39
N PRO A 255 -36.44 -8.49 -5.95
CA PRO A 255 -35.23 -7.73 -5.65
C PRO A 255 -35.17 -7.25 -4.19
N THR A 256 -36.30 -6.93 -3.57
CA THR A 256 -36.36 -6.52 -2.15
C THR A 256 -35.97 -7.65 -1.21
N ASP A 257 -36.35 -8.88 -1.55
CA ASP A 257 -36.08 -10.07 -0.75
C ASP A 257 -34.76 -10.75 -1.16
N GLY A 258 -34.11 -10.27 -2.21
CA GLY A 258 -32.82 -10.74 -2.69
C GLY A 258 -32.85 -12.15 -3.28
N PHE A 259 -33.90 -12.53 -4.01
CA PHE A 259 -33.97 -13.84 -4.67
C PHE A 259 -34.74 -13.83 -6.00
N ILE A 260 -34.55 -14.90 -6.76
CA ILE A 260 -35.35 -15.25 -7.94
C ILE A 260 -36.08 -16.57 -7.71
N LYS A 261 -37.24 -16.74 -8.33
CA LYS A 261 -38.03 -17.97 -8.24
C LYS A 261 -38.54 -18.42 -9.61
N LYS A 262 -38.58 -19.73 -9.85
CA LYS A 262 -39.23 -20.30 -11.03
C LYS A 262 -40.73 -19.97 -11.04
N ARG A 263 -41.27 -19.61 -12.21
CA ARG A 263 -42.70 -19.36 -12.45
C ARG A 263 -43.50 -20.66 -12.51
#